data_AF-A0A1X1ED86-F1
#
_entry.id   AF-A0A1X1ED86-F1
#
_cell.length_a   1.000
_cell.length_b   1.000
_cell.length_c   1.000
_cell.angle_alpha   90.00
_cell.angle_beta   90.00
_cell.angle_gamma   90.00
#
_symmetry.space_group_name_H-M   'P 1'
#
loop_
_entity.id
_entity.type
_entity.pdbx_description
1 polymer ?
#
loop_
_entity_poly.entity_id
_entity_poly.type
_entity_poly.pdbx_seq_one_letter_code
_entity_poly.pdbx_strand_id
1 'polypeptide(L)' 'MDLDNPEDTNAVYAAIGYAVSCLIESGKPLERDHLLAQLRQIEEQSVDGMKKIYAEALQMVASEKF' A
#
# COMPACT_ATOMS: atom_id res chain seq x y z
N MET A 1 15.47 1.53 0.44
CA MET A 1 15.84 0.11 0.26
C MET A 1 15.58 -0.14 -1.20
N ASP A 2 16.61 -0.45 -1.98
CA ASP A 2 16.47 -0.60 -3.42
C ASP A 2 15.66 -1.87 -3.68
N LEU A 3 14.47 -1.73 -4.28
CA LEU A 3 13.70 -2.86 -4.81
C LEU A 3 14.46 -3.42 -6.02
N ASP A 4 15.54 -4.16 -5.75
CA ASP A 4 16.38 -4.78 -6.77
C ASP A 4 15.70 -6.01 -7.40
N ASN A 5 14.63 -6.54 -6.76
CA ASN A 5 13.88 -7.68 -7.25
C ASN A 5 12.50 -7.27 -7.81
N PRO A 6 12.17 -7.60 -9.07
CA PRO A 6 10.90 -7.24 -9.70
C PRO A 6 9.68 -7.88 -9.01
N GLU A 7 9.87 -8.98 -8.27
CA GLU A 7 8.79 -9.65 -7.53
C GLU A 7 8.33 -8.82 -6.32
N ASP A 8 9.26 -8.15 -5.62
CA ASP A 8 8.93 -7.24 -4.51
C ASP A 8 8.20 -5.99 -5.01
N THR A 9 8.58 -5.50 -6.20
CA THR A 9 7.90 -4.33 -6.82
C THR A 9 6.47 -4.68 -7.18
N ASN A 10 6.26 -5.86 -7.77
CA ASN A 10 4.94 -6.37 -8.07
C ASN A 10 4.09 -6.56 -6.80
N ALA A 11 4.69 -7.03 -5.70
CA ALA A 11 4.00 -7.18 -4.41
C ALA A 11 3.56 -5.82 -3.82
N VAL A 12 4.40 -4.78 -3.92
CA VAL A 12 4.06 -3.43 -3.48
C VAL A 12 2.89 -2.86 -4.29
N TYR A 13 2.92 -2.97 -5.62
CA TYR A 13 1.81 -2.53 -6.46
C TYR A 13 0.52 -3.33 -6.20
N ALA A 14 0.63 -4.64 -5.94
CA ALA A 14 -0.51 -5.45 -5.55
C ALA A 14 -1.11 -5.01 -4.21
N ALA A 15 -0.27 -4.66 -3.23
CA ALA A 15 -0.70 -4.13 -1.94
C ALA A 15 -1.42 -2.78 -2.07
N ILE A 16 -0.93 -1.89 -2.95
CA ILE A 16 -1.61 -0.63 -3.30
C ILE A 16 -2.96 -0.93 -3.96
N GLY A 17 -2.99 -1.80 -4.98
CA GLY A 17 -4.21 -2.20 -5.67
C GLY A 17 -5.28 -2.75 -4.72
N TYR A 18 -4.87 -3.59 -3.77
CA TYR A 18 -5.76 -4.12 -2.73
C TYR A 18 -6.33 -3.01 -1.84
N ALA A 19 -5.51 -2.06 -1.40
CA ALA A 19 -5.99 -0.93 -0.59
C ALA A 19 -6.95 -0.03 -1.37
N VAL A 20 -6.71 0.18 -2.67
CA VAL A 20 -7.63 0.91 -3.57
C VAL A 20 -8.96 0.18 -3.71
N SER A 21 -8.96 -1.14 -3.93
CA SER A 21 -10.18 -1.95 -3.99
C SER A 21 -10.98 -1.81 -2.69
N CYS A 22 -10.33 -1.89 -1.53
CA CYS A 22 -10.98 -1.74 -0.22
C CYS A 22 -11.66 -0.37 -0.04
N LEU A 23 -11.05 0.72 -0.55
CA LEU A 23 -11.66 2.05 -0.54
C LEU A 23 -12.89 2.11 -1.43
N ILE A 24 -12.82 1.54 -2.64
CA ILE A 24 -13.94 1.49 -3.59
C ILE A 24 -15.10 0.71 -2.98
N GLU A 25 -14.84 -0.46 -2.40
CA GLU A 25 -15.86 -1.28 -1.73
C GLU A 25 -16.48 -0.56 -0.52
N SER A 26 -15.69 0.26 0.18
CA SER A 26 -16.15 1.07 1.31
C SER A 26 -16.89 2.34 0.89
N GLY A 27 -17.02 2.62 -0.42
CA GLY A 27 -17.63 3.84 -0.94
C GLY A 27 -16.85 5.11 -0.58
N LYS A 28 -15.57 4.99 -0.21
CA LYS A 28 -14.72 6.13 0.13
C LYS A 28 -14.11 6.72 -1.13
N PRO A 29 -13.95 8.05 -1.20
CA PRO A 29 -13.28 8.66 -2.33
C PRO A 29 -11.82 8.21 -2.39
N LEU A 30 -11.33 8.00 -3.60
CA LEU A 30 -9.95 7.61 -3.86
C LEU A 30 -9.04 8.84 -3.76
N GLU A 31 -8.85 9.31 -2.53
CA GLU A 31 -7.92 10.39 -2.20
C GLU A 31 -6.69 9.83 -1.51
N ARG A 32 -5.57 10.54 -1.66
CA ARG A 32 -4.27 10.11 -1.14
C ARG A 32 -4.31 9.88 0.37
N ASP A 33 -4.96 10.78 1.13
CA ASP A 33 -5.13 10.65 2.58
C ASP A 33 -5.91 9.38 2.95
N HIS A 34 -6.98 9.08 2.21
CA HIS A 34 -7.77 7.87 2.41
C HIS A 34 -6.97 6.61 2.09
N LEU A 35 -6.16 6.64 1.02
CA LEU A 35 -5.28 5.53 0.66
C LEU A 35 -4.18 5.30 1.69
N LEU A 36 -3.54 6.36 2.17
CA LEU A 36 -2.53 6.28 3.24
C LEU A 36 -3.13 5.73 4.54
N ALA A 37 -4.31 6.23 4.94
CA ALA A 37 -5.01 5.71 6.11
C ALA A 37 -5.36 4.22 5.95
N GLN A 38 -5.83 3.83 4.76
CA GLN A 38 -6.20 2.44 4.48
C GLN A 38 -4.99 1.50 4.47
N LEU A 39 -3.89 1.90 3.84
CA LEU A 39 -2.63 1.15 3.82
C LEU A 39 -2.06 0.98 5.23
N ARG A 40 -2.12 2.03 6.06
CA ARG A 40 -1.66 1.99 7.46
C ARG A 40 -2.48 1.01 8.30
N GLN A 41 -3.80 1.04 8.15
CA GLN A 41 -4.67 0.08 8.82
C GLN A 41 -4.33 -1.37 8.43
N ILE A 42 -4.08 -1.63 7.15
CA ILE A 42 -3.73 -2.98 6.66
C ILE A 42 -2.34 -3.40 7.15
N GLU A 43 -1.37 -2.47 7.17
CA GLU A 43 -0.03 -2.69 7.72
C GLU A 43 -0.08 -3.11 9.19
N GLU A 44 -0.87 -2.42 10.02
CA GLU A 44 -1.04 -2.73 11.45
C GLU A 44 -1.68 -4.11 11.70
N GLN A 45 -2.50 -4.58 10.76
CA GLN A 45 -3.17 -5.88 10.83
C GLN A 45 -2.38 -7.02 10.17
N SER A 46 -1.26 -6.71 9.50
CA SER A 46 -0.47 -7.65 8.73
C SER A 46 0.59 -8.37 9.56
N VAL A 47 0.89 -9.61 9.17
CA VAL A 47 2.02 -10.39 9.72
C VAL A 47 3.36 -9.90 9.15
N ASP A 48 4.47 -10.13 9.86
CA ASP A 48 5.80 -9.51 9.65
C ASP A 48 6.26 -9.44 8.17
N GLY A 49 6.01 -10.49 7.37
CA GLY A 49 6.36 -10.53 5.95
C GLY A 49 5.53 -9.58 5.07
N MET A 50 4.22 -9.52 5.28
CA MET A 50 3.32 -8.59 4.56
C MET A 50 3.45 -7.16 5.08
N LYS A 51 3.77 -7.00 6.37
CA LYS A 51 3.95 -5.70 7.02
C LYS A 51 4.98 -4.83 6.29
N LYS A 52 6.09 -5.43 5.86
CA LYS A 52 7.15 -4.73 5.10
C LYS A 52 6.65 -4.24 3.74
N ILE A 53 5.85 -5.04 3.04
CA ILE A 53 5.28 -4.68 1.74
C ILE A 53 4.31 -3.50 1.88
N TYR A 54 3.44 -3.52 2.89
CA TYR A 54 2.53 -2.39 3.14
C TYR A 54 3.25 -1.13 3.63
N ALA A 55 4.34 -1.27 4.39
CA ALA A 55 5.19 -0.14 4.79
C ALA A 55 5.89 0.50 3.57
N GLU A 56 6.39 -0.30 2.62
CA GLU A 56 6.97 0.22 1.37
C GLU A 56 5.90 0.87 0.48
N ALA A 57 4.71 0.28 0.39
CA ALA A 57 3.56 0.89 -0.30
C ALA A 57 3.19 2.25 0.31
N LEU A 58 3.19 2.37 1.65
CA LEU A 58 2.99 3.63 2.36
C LEU A 58 4.07 4.65 2.00
N GLN A 59 5.35 4.25 2.03
CA GLN A 59 6.45 5.15 1.66
C GLN A 59 6.34 5.61 0.21
N MET A 60 5.93 4.73 -0.71
CA MET A 60 5.77 5.06 -2.12
C MET A 60 4.62 6.06 -2.34
N VAL A 61 3.45 5.79 -1.76
CA VAL A 61 2.29 6.70 -1.85
C VAL A 61 2.58 8.02 -1.13
N ALA A 62 3.34 8.02 -0.04
CA ALA A 62 3.74 9.22 0.69
C ALA A 62 4.84 10.04 -0.01
N SER A 63 5.70 9.40 -0.81
CA SER A 63 6.87 10.07 -1.44
C SER A 63 6.59 10.72 -2.79
N GLU A 64 5.37 10.62 -3.34
CA GLU A 64 4.94 11.41 -4.49
C GLU A 64 5.81 11.22 -5.75
N LYS A 65 6.00 9.95 -6.15
CA LYS A 65 6.32 9.60 -7.54
C LYS A 65 5.18 8.77 -8.12
N PHE A 66 4.13 9.46 -8.56
CA PHE A 66 3.20 8.93 -9.55
C PHE A 66 3.48 9.58 -10.89
#